data_AF-X1GWX0-F1
#
_entry.id   AF-X1GWX0-F1
#
_cell.length_a   1.000
_cell.length_b   1.000
_cell.length_c   1.000
_cell.angle_alpha   90.00
_cell.angle_beta   90.00
_cell.angle_gamma   90.00
#
_symmetry.space_group_name_H-M   'P 1'
#
loop_
_entity.id
_entity.type
_entity.pdbx_description
1 polymer ?
#
loop_
_entity_poly.entity_id
_entity_poly.type
_entity_poly.pdbx_seq_one_letter_code
_entity_poly.pdbx_strand_id
1 'polypeptide(L)'
;YSGGECSTKSVLSRDPCAELKQLFYFSEAGPVYTSQQLKENDKNYMDMGGYDILWFESPVVNPLTAENYLKNFGILARTSFFQQAFPEVPVMDGVKIIYKQPISDKPSYISDAKLIRAEFRQNNKLGEGYFYIVTADVFGLGYGMMFTGITAPRGLLDLIVPSLLQSFKSFTVSSDYVGACIKAQNNAAAGALKAGKILDQSSDIIMEVWENKLESEQRMSEKQSDAMLGYSRLYNPQTDEVYEITPEFYEYYQNHNNEFELNYLQEMPDDKWSYAPLNGAQYIK
;
A
#
# COMPACT_ATOMS: atom_id res chain seq x y z
N TYR A 1 1.77 11.61 17.65
CA TYR A 1 3.15 11.31 18.10
C TYR A 1 4.18 11.58 17.00
N SER A 2 5.33 12.16 17.35
CA SER A 2 6.55 12.09 16.52
C SER A 2 7.73 11.83 17.43
N GLY A 3 8.62 10.92 17.04
CA GLY A 3 9.75 10.50 17.85
C GLY A 3 10.87 9.90 17.01
N GLY A 4 12.00 9.65 17.68
CA GLY A 4 13.22 9.16 17.04
C GLY A 4 13.95 10.20 16.20
N GLU A 5 15.18 9.83 15.83
CA GLU A 5 16.06 10.62 14.98
C GLU A 5 16.61 9.74 13.86
N CYS A 6 16.79 10.33 12.68
CA CYS A 6 17.41 9.70 11.53
C CYS A 6 16.73 8.37 11.15
N SER A 7 17.36 7.21 11.33
CA SER A 7 16.80 5.90 10.94
C SER A 7 15.62 5.50 11.81
N THR A 8 15.54 6.02 13.03
CA THR A 8 14.45 5.73 13.97
C THR A 8 13.30 6.74 13.85
N LYS A 9 13.39 7.70 12.91
CA LYS A 9 12.38 8.75 12.77
C LYS A 9 11.03 8.12 12.46
N SER A 10 10.06 8.44 13.30
CA SER A 10 8.73 7.88 13.23
C SER A 10 7.67 8.95 13.50
N VAL A 11 6.53 8.80 12.83
CA VAL A 11 5.39 9.72 12.91
C VAL A 11 4.12 8.90 13.00
N LEU A 12 3.20 9.35 13.86
CA LEU A 12 1.84 8.83 13.92
C LEU A 12 0.90 10.01 14.18
N SER A 13 -0.08 10.15 13.30
CA SER A 13 -1.27 10.96 13.51
C SER A 13 -2.45 10.02 13.70
N ARG A 14 -3.26 10.26 14.74
CA ARG A 14 -4.41 9.43 15.09
C ARG A 14 -5.57 10.34 15.45
N ASP A 15 -6.75 10.06 14.91
CA ASP A 15 -7.98 10.73 15.32
C ASP A 15 -8.25 10.38 16.79
N PRO A 16 -8.32 11.37 17.70
CA PRO A 16 -8.56 11.11 19.13
C PRO A 16 -9.91 10.45 19.39
N CYS A 17 -10.87 10.61 18.47
CA CYS A 17 -12.22 10.04 18.56
C CYS A 17 -12.33 8.66 17.90
N ALA A 18 -11.35 8.27 17.07
CA ALA A 18 -11.40 7.01 16.33
C ALA A 18 -10.01 6.39 16.20
N GLU A 19 -9.68 5.49 17.13
CA GLU A 19 -8.33 4.89 17.18
C GLU A 19 -7.92 4.24 15.86
N LEU A 20 -8.84 3.68 15.08
CA LEU A 20 -8.51 3.03 13.80
C LEU A 20 -8.26 4.03 12.66
N LYS A 21 -8.61 5.31 12.83
CA LYS A 21 -8.28 6.35 11.85
C LYS A 21 -6.89 6.88 12.16
N GLN A 22 -5.90 6.33 11.47
CA GLN A 22 -4.50 6.66 11.71
C GLN A 22 -3.75 6.86 10.40
N LEU A 23 -2.72 7.68 10.50
CA LEU A 23 -1.65 7.78 9.54
C LEU A 23 -0.36 7.57 10.28
N PHE A 24 0.48 6.64 9.85
CA PHE A 24 1.80 6.45 10.43
C PHE A 24 2.88 6.29 9.37
N TYR A 25 4.11 6.59 9.79
CA TYR A 25 5.33 6.41 9.03
C TYR A 25 6.43 5.96 9.99
N PHE A 26 7.13 4.88 9.62
CA PHE A 26 8.38 4.45 10.24
C PHE A 26 9.49 4.50 9.19
N SER A 27 10.58 5.23 9.47
CA SER A 27 11.76 5.21 8.59
C SER A 27 12.38 3.81 8.57
N GLU A 28 12.49 3.20 9.74
CA GLU A 28 12.90 1.82 9.96
C GLU A 28 12.03 1.23 11.08
N ALA A 29 11.49 0.05 10.86
CA ALA A 29 10.80 -0.74 11.86
C ALA A 29 11.41 -2.15 11.88
N GLY A 30 11.99 -2.53 13.02
CA GLY A 30 12.70 -3.79 13.16
C GLY A 30 13.71 -3.74 14.31
N PRO A 31 14.56 -4.77 14.44
CA PRO A 31 14.71 -5.89 13.50
C PRO A 31 13.68 -7.01 13.71
N VAL A 32 13.44 -7.79 12.66
CA VAL A 32 12.85 -9.14 12.68
C VAL A 32 13.91 -10.17 12.27
N TYR A 33 13.78 -11.43 12.68
CA TYR A 33 14.68 -12.48 12.21
C TYR A 33 14.28 -12.95 10.81
N THR A 34 15.22 -13.15 9.88
CA THR A 34 14.91 -13.73 8.56
C THR A 34 15.09 -15.24 8.51
N SER A 35 15.57 -15.86 9.60
CA SER A 35 15.61 -17.31 9.76
C SER A 35 15.45 -17.75 11.21
N GLN A 36 14.87 -18.94 11.38
CA GLN A 36 14.74 -19.58 12.69
C GLN A 36 16.13 -19.95 13.26
N GLN A 37 17.05 -20.38 12.39
CA GLN A 37 18.41 -20.74 12.79
C GLN A 37 19.16 -19.57 13.44
N LEU A 38 19.03 -18.35 12.90
CA LEU A 38 19.68 -17.18 13.49
C LEU A 38 19.13 -16.89 14.89
N LYS A 39 17.81 -16.98 15.07
CA LYS A 39 17.18 -16.82 16.38
C LYS A 39 17.64 -17.89 17.38
N GLU A 40 17.82 -19.13 16.93
CA GLU A 40 18.35 -20.21 17.77
C GLU A 40 19.82 -20.01 18.12
N ASN A 41 20.64 -19.49 17.21
CA ASN A 41 22.03 -19.14 17.49
C ASN A 41 22.12 -18.05 18.56
N ASP A 42 21.29 -17.02 18.45
CA ASP A 42 21.17 -15.95 19.44
C ASP A 42 20.73 -16.48 20.81
N LYS A 43 19.77 -17.41 20.83
CA LYS A 43 19.36 -18.11 22.05
C LYS A 43 20.51 -18.87 22.68
N ASN A 44 21.24 -19.67 21.89
CA ASN A 44 22.37 -20.45 22.37
C ASN A 44 23.49 -19.56 22.92
N TYR A 45 23.75 -18.43 22.27
CA TYR A 45 24.72 -17.44 22.75
C TYR A 45 24.35 -16.91 24.14
N MET A 46 23.08 -16.55 24.36
CA MET A 46 22.59 -16.11 25.68
C MET A 46 22.64 -17.25 26.71
N ASP A 47 22.21 -18.46 26.34
CA ASP A 47 22.22 -19.64 27.22
C ASP A 47 23.66 -20.03 27.68
N MET A 48 24.68 -19.70 26.87
CA MET A 48 26.10 -19.91 27.19
C MET A 48 26.72 -18.80 28.06
N GLY A 49 25.92 -17.86 28.55
CA GLY A 49 26.38 -16.73 29.37
C GLY A 49 26.79 -15.49 28.57
N GLY A 50 26.36 -15.41 27.31
CA GLY A 50 26.43 -14.17 26.52
C GLY A 50 25.50 -13.07 27.07
N TYR A 51 25.58 -11.88 26.48
CA TYR A 51 24.69 -10.76 26.86
C TYR A 51 23.29 -10.94 26.26
N ASP A 52 22.30 -10.36 26.93
CA ASP A 52 20.91 -10.33 26.44
C ASP A 52 20.81 -9.63 25.09
N ILE A 53 20.15 -10.29 24.13
CA ILE A 53 19.91 -9.76 22.79
C ILE A 53 18.58 -9.01 22.78
N LEU A 54 18.66 -7.69 22.60
CA LEU A 54 17.53 -6.76 22.71
C LEU A 54 16.30 -7.14 21.88
N TRP A 55 16.53 -7.67 20.67
CA TRP A 55 15.48 -8.02 19.72
C TRP A 55 15.14 -9.52 19.71
N PHE A 56 15.57 -10.28 20.71
CA PHE A 56 15.34 -11.73 20.72
C PHE A 56 13.86 -12.10 20.62
N GLU A 57 12.98 -11.31 21.24
CA GLU A 57 11.52 -11.50 21.18
C GLU A 57 10.91 -11.17 19.82
N SER A 58 11.67 -10.60 18.87
CA SER A 58 11.17 -10.29 17.53
C SER A 58 10.73 -11.56 16.77
N PRO A 59 9.72 -11.43 15.89
CA PRO A 59 9.24 -12.55 15.10
C PRO A 59 10.27 -13.01 14.06
N VAL A 60 10.10 -14.25 13.60
CA VAL A 60 10.80 -14.77 12.41
C VAL A 60 9.91 -14.53 11.19
N VAL A 61 10.44 -13.82 10.19
CA VAL A 61 9.78 -13.50 8.94
C VAL A 61 10.57 -14.11 7.80
N ASN A 62 10.20 -15.32 7.40
CA ASN A 62 10.84 -16.07 6.33
C ASN A 62 9.77 -16.67 5.38
N PRO A 63 9.72 -16.30 4.10
CA PRO A 63 10.57 -15.30 3.44
C PRO A 63 10.28 -13.87 3.91
N LEU A 64 11.31 -13.01 3.89
CA LEU A 64 11.19 -11.57 4.19
C LEU A 64 10.54 -10.82 3.02
N THR A 65 9.22 -10.96 2.91
CA THR A 65 8.38 -10.19 1.97
C THR A 65 7.59 -9.12 2.72
N ALA A 66 7.14 -8.09 2.01
CA ALA A 66 6.32 -7.03 2.58
C ALA A 66 5.02 -7.58 3.24
N GLU A 67 4.37 -8.58 2.63
CA GLU A 67 3.16 -9.19 3.20
C GLU A 67 3.44 -9.97 4.47
N ASN A 68 4.52 -10.76 4.48
CA ASN A 68 4.89 -11.54 5.65
C ASN A 68 5.37 -10.63 6.80
N TYR A 69 6.07 -9.56 6.46
CA TYR A 69 6.45 -8.52 7.41
C TYR A 69 5.20 -7.89 8.04
N LEU A 70 4.23 -7.43 7.23
CA LEU A 70 2.99 -6.83 7.74
C LEU A 70 2.21 -7.79 8.65
N LYS A 71 2.11 -9.06 8.27
CA LYS A 71 1.41 -10.09 9.08
C LYS A 71 2.04 -10.32 10.44
N ASN A 72 3.35 -10.13 10.56
CA ASN A 72 4.10 -10.32 11.81
C ASN A 72 4.34 -9.00 12.55
N PHE A 73 3.97 -7.85 11.98
CA PHE A 73 4.22 -6.54 12.57
C PHE A 73 3.58 -6.38 13.94
N GLY A 74 2.38 -6.94 14.17
CA GLY A 74 1.74 -6.93 15.49
C GLY A 74 2.58 -7.60 16.58
N ILE A 75 3.35 -8.65 16.25
CA ILE A 75 4.28 -9.31 17.19
C ILE A 75 5.47 -8.39 17.47
N LEU A 76 6.10 -7.85 16.41
CA LEU A 76 7.21 -6.90 16.54
C LEU A 76 6.81 -5.67 17.38
N ALA A 77 5.65 -5.09 17.09
CA ALA A 77 5.10 -3.93 17.78
C ALA A 77 4.90 -4.16 19.28
N ARG A 78 4.73 -5.41 19.73
CA ARG A 78 4.57 -5.74 21.16
C ARG A 78 5.89 -5.97 21.90
N THR A 79 7.02 -6.05 21.18
CA THR A 79 8.34 -6.23 21.82
C THR A 79 8.68 -5.01 22.68
N SER A 80 9.41 -5.24 23.78
CA SER A 80 9.75 -4.20 24.75
C SER A 80 10.57 -3.07 24.13
N PHE A 81 11.57 -3.42 23.31
CA PHE A 81 12.43 -2.43 22.67
C PHE A 81 11.65 -1.56 21.67
N PHE A 82 10.71 -2.15 20.94
CA PHE A 82 9.90 -1.41 19.95
C PHE A 82 8.92 -0.48 20.66
N GLN A 83 8.27 -0.94 21.73
CA GLN A 83 7.39 -0.12 22.56
C GLN A 83 8.16 1.03 23.24
N GLN A 84 9.40 0.80 23.66
CA GLN A 84 10.23 1.85 24.24
C GLN A 84 10.59 2.93 23.21
N ALA A 85 10.87 2.55 21.97
CA ALA A 85 11.15 3.49 20.89
C ALA A 85 9.87 4.19 20.37
N PHE A 86 8.74 3.49 20.39
CA PHE A 86 7.48 3.97 19.84
C PHE A 86 6.28 3.49 20.68
N PRO A 87 5.96 4.19 21.79
CA PRO A 87 4.92 3.74 22.72
C PRO A 87 3.50 3.70 22.15
N GLU A 88 3.22 4.50 21.11
CA GLU A 88 1.88 4.57 20.49
C GLU A 88 1.72 3.65 19.27
N VAL A 89 2.61 2.67 19.09
CA VAL A 89 2.67 1.81 17.90
C VAL A 89 1.30 1.19 17.61
N PRO A 90 0.81 1.26 16.36
CA PRO A 90 -0.38 0.53 15.98
C PRO A 90 -0.10 -0.98 16.08
N VAL A 91 -0.80 -1.66 16.98
CA VAL A 91 -0.69 -3.11 17.11
C VAL A 91 -1.77 -3.75 16.23
N MET A 92 -1.33 -4.30 15.10
CA MET A 92 -2.21 -4.88 14.08
C MET A 92 -2.12 -6.41 14.11
N ASP A 93 -3.19 -7.05 14.56
CA ASP A 93 -3.29 -8.50 14.65
C ASP A 93 -4.21 -9.08 13.56
N GLY A 94 -4.02 -10.35 13.23
CA GLY A 94 -4.91 -11.07 12.31
C GLY A 94 -4.96 -10.46 10.91
N VAL A 95 -3.85 -9.89 10.44
CA VAL A 95 -3.76 -9.21 9.14
C VAL A 95 -4.16 -10.16 8.01
N LYS A 96 -5.14 -9.74 7.22
CA LYS A 96 -5.61 -10.41 6.00
C LYS A 96 -5.37 -9.51 4.80
N ILE A 97 -4.49 -9.95 3.91
CA ILE A 97 -4.18 -9.24 2.66
C ILE A 97 -5.38 -9.34 1.71
N ILE A 98 -5.88 -8.19 1.26
CA ILE A 98 -6.96 -8.08 0.26
C ILE A 98 -6.37 -7.86 -1.13
N TYR A 99 -5.42 -6.93 -1.22
CA TYR A 99 -4.79 -6.52 -2.47
C TYR A 99 -3.31 -6.27 -2.23
N LYS A 100 -2.52 -6.47 -3.28
CA LYS A 100 -1.08 -6.18 -3.26
C LYS A 100 -0.60 -5.80 -4.65
N GLN A 101 0.28 -4.81 -4.70
CA GLN A 101 0.95 -4.37 -5.91
C GLN A 101 2.46 -4.27 -5.65
N PRO A 102 3.30 -4.97 -6.42
CA PRO A 102 4.76 -4.78 -6.41
C PRO A 102 5.16 -3.38 -6.87
N ILE A 103 6.25 -2.87 -6.32
CA ILE A 103 6.90 -1.64 -6.79
C ILE A 103 8.08 -2.02 -7.69
N SER A 104 8.00 -1.63 -8.97
CA SER A 104 8.90 -2.11 -10.04
C SER A 104 10.32 -1.55 -9.94
N ASP A 105 10.49 -0.32 -9.44
CA ASP A 105 11.78 0.37 -9.36
C ASP A 105 12.35 0.33 -7.93
N LYS A 106 12.93 -0.82 -7.55
CA LYS A 106 13.59 -0.98 -6.24
C LYS A 106 15.11 -1.11 -6.36
N PRO A 107 15.90 -0.36 -5.56
CA PRO A 107 17.34 -0.62 -5.39
C PRO A 107 17.68 -2.07 -5.05
N SER A 108 18.87 -2.54 -5.44
CA SER A 108 19.29 -3.94 -5.28
C SER A 108 19.40 -4.42 -3.83
N TYR A 109 19.59 -3.52 -2.87
CA TYR A 109 19.66 -3.81 -1.44
C TYR A 109 18.28 -3.98 -0.78
N ILE A 110 17.19 -3.75 -1.52
CA ILE A 110 15.82 -3.95 -1.06
C ILE A 110 15.39 -5.38 -1.38
N SER A 111 14.94 -6.11 -0.37
CA SER A 111 14.40 -7.46 -0.51
C SER A 111 13.06 -7.44 -1.26
N ASP A 112 12.11 -6.63 -0.82
CA ASP A 112 10.77 -6.53 -1.39
C ASP A 112 10.19 -5.11 -1.19
N ALA A 113 9.26 -4.70 -2.05
CA ALA A 113 8.56 -3.42 -1.91
C ALA A 113 7.15 -3.55 -2.47
N LYS A 114 6.13 -3.27 -1.66
CA LYS A 114 4.72 -3.41 -2.05
C LYS A 114 3.84 -2.33 -1.44
N LEU A 115 2.81 -1.97 -2.21
CA LEU A 115 1.59 -1.41 -1.66
C LEU A 115 0.61 -2.54 -1.38
N ILE A 116 0.02 -2.54 -0.18
CA ILE A 116 -0.84 -3.60 0.33
C ILE A 116 -2.12 -2.99 0.87
N ARG A 117 -3.28 -3.51 0.47
CA ARG A 117 -4.55 -3.31 1.18
C ARG A 117 -4.80 -4.51 2.08
N ALA A 118 -5.07 -4.28 3.36
CA ALA A 118 -5.34 -5.37 4.29
C ALA A 118 -6.41 -5.02 5.31
N GLU A 119 -7.15 -6.04 5.76
CA GLU A 119 -7.97 -5.99 6.97
C GLU A 119 -7.12 -6.43 8.16
N PHE A 120 -7.37 -5.85 9.33
CA PHE A 120 -6.68 -6.21 10.57
C PHE A 120 -7.56 -5.97 11.79
N ARG A 121 -7.12 -6.44 12.95
CA ARG A 121 -7.71 -6.09 14.24
C ARG A 121 -6.74 -5.26 15.06
N GLN A 122 -7.24 -4.19 15.65
CA GLN A 122 -6.54 -3.45 16.69
C GLN A 122 -7.52 -3.23 17.83
N ASN A 123 -7.13 -3.60 19.05
CA ASN A 123 -7.98 -3.51 20.25
C ASN A 123 -9.38 -4.10 20.04
N ASN A 124 -9.44 -5.29 19.41
CA ASN A 124 -10.65 -6.03 19.02
C ASN A 124 -11.56 -5.35 17.96
N LYS A 125 -11.24 -4.14 17.49
CA LYS A 125 -11.99 -3.47 16.42
C LYS A 125 -11.45 -3.88 15.06
N LEU A 126 -12.36 -4.02 14.09
CA LEU A 126 -12.02 -4.39 12.72
C LEU A 126 -11.63 -3.16 11.92
N GLY A 127 -10.38 -3.11 11.51
CA GLY A 127 -9.80 -2.06 10.71
C GLY A 127 -9.43 -2.53 9.31
N GLU A 128 -9.19 -1.56 8.45
CA GLU A 128 -8.68 -1.74 7.11
C GLU A 128 -7.62 -0.67 6.84
N GLY A 129 -6.63 -0.97 6.01
CA GLY A 129 -5.62 0.02 5.66
C GLY A 129 -4.90 -0.24 4.36
N TYR A 130 -4.31 0.84 3.84
CA TYR A 130 -3.27 0.81 2.83
C TYR A 130 -1.91 0.89 3.52
N PHE A 131 -0.98 0.04 3.09
CA PHE A 131 0.34 -0.08 3.66
C PHE A 131 1.37 -0.07 2.53
N TYR A 132 2.28 0.90 2.57
CA TYR A 132 3.47 0.89 1.73
C TYR A 132 4.63 0.38 2.57
N ILE A 133 5.24 -0.71 2.12
CA ILE A 133 6.27 -1.40 2.89
C ILE A 133 7.43 -1.73 1.97
N VAL A 134 8.61 -1.26 2.34
CA VAL A 134 9.88 -1.67 1.76
C VAL A 134 10.57 -2.58 2.77
N THR A 135 11.03 -3.76 2.39
CA THR A 135 11.78 -4.64 3.28
C THR A 135 13.23 -4.74 2.87
N ALA A 136 14.14 -4.74 3.84
CA ALA A 136 15.57 -4.93 3.62
C ALA A 136 16.12 -5.96 4.60
N ASP A 137 17.04 -6.81 4.13
CA ASP A 137 17.82 -7.74 4.95
C ASP A 137 19.22 -7.16 5.18
N VAL A 138 19.62 -7.09 6.45
CA VAL A 138 20.96 -6.71 6.89
C VAL A 138 21.49 -7.83 7.76
N PHE A 139 22.36 -8.67 7.17
CA PHE A 139 23.03 -9.79 7.85
C PHE A 139 22.08 -10.78 8.54
N GLY A 140 20.94 -11.10 7.92
CA GLY A 140 19.96 -12.04 8.45
C GLY A 140 18.93 -11.42 9.40
N LEU A 141 18.98 -10.10 9.59
CA LEU A 141 17.96 -9.32 10.26
C LEU A 141 17.16 -8.51 9.23
N GLY A 142 15.85 -8.63 9.27
CA GLY A 142 14.92 -7.95 8.38
C GLY A 142 14.37 -6.67 8.99
N TYR A 143 14.09 -5.69 8.14
CA TYR A 143 13.55 -4.39 8.53
C TYR A 143 12.44 -3.97 7.58
N GLY A 144 11.37 -3.37 8.12
CA GLY A 144 10.41 -2.58 7.36
C GLY A 144 10.90 -1.15 7.23
N MET A 145 11.51 -0.85 6.10
CA MET A 145 11.93 0.49 5.71
C MET A 145 10.75 1.25 5.10
N MET A 146 10.68 2.55 5.37
CA MET A 146 9.59 3.41 4.87
C MET A 146 8.21 2.79 5.06
N PHE A 147 7.97 2.23 6.25
CA PHE A 147 6.72 1.58 6.52
C PHE A 147 5.66 2.64 6.81
N THR A 148 4.84 2.91 5.79
CA THR A 148 3.73 3.86 5.84
C THR A 148 2.41 3.11 5.93
N GLY A 149 1.49 3.59 6.75
CA GLY A 149 0.13 3.07 6.82
C GLY A 149 -0.91 4.17 6.93
N ILE A 150 -1.98 4.04 6.13
CA ILE A 150 -3.23 4.79 6.29
C ILE A 150 -4.30 3.78 6.68
N THR A 151 -4.90 3.96 7.86
CA THR A 151 -5.88 3.02 8.39
C THR A 151 -7.19 3.71 8.74
N ALA A 152 -8.26 2.91 8.69
CA ALA A 152 -9.62 3.31 9.02
C ALA A 152 -10.39 2.16 9.69
N PRO A 153 -11.54 2.44 10.34
CA PRO A 153 -12.57 1.43 10.50
C PRO A 153 -12.95 0.83 9.14
N ARG A 154 -13.20 -0.47 9.11
CA ARG A 154 -13.62 -1.17 7.88
C ARG A 154 -14.79 -0.47 7.20
N GLY A 155 -14.69 -0.28 5.88
CA GLY A 155 -15.71 0.39 5.08
C GLY A 155 -15.63 1.92 5.05
N LEU A 156 -14.71 2.53 5.82
CA LEU A 156 -14.47 3.99 5.78
C LEU A 156 -13.14 4.36 5.11
N LEU A 157 -12.30 3.38 4.75
CA LEU A 157 -10.96 3.63 4.26
C LEU A 157 -10.96 4.49 2.99
N ASP A 158 -11.71 4.09 1.98
CA ASP A 158 -11.70 4.78 0.68
C ASP A 158 -12.28 6.21 0.78
N LEU A 159 -13.09 6.51 1.80
CA LEU A 159 -13.59 7.87 2.08
C LEU A 159 -12.53 8.79 2.69
N ILE A 160 -11.64 8.27 3.52
CA ILE A 160 -10.68 9.08 4.29
C ILE A 160 -9.32 9.23 3.61
N VAL A 161 -8.98 8.30 2.73
CA VAL A 161 -7.69 8.27 2.03
C VAL A 161 -7.38 9.58 1.29
N PRO A 162 -8.29 10.22 0.52
CA PRO A 162 -7.95 11.47 -0.17
C PRO A 162 -7.50 12.58 0.79
N SER A 163 -8.20 12.78 1.91
CA SER A 163 -7.84 13.80 2.91
C SER A 163 -6.55 13.47 3.65
N LEU A 164 -6.29 12.18 3.94
CA LEU A 164 -5.08 11.74 4.63
C LEU A 164 -3.85 11.74 3.71
N LEU A 165 -4.01 11.47 2.41
CA LEU A 165 -2.95 11.59 1.42
C LEU A 165 -2.53 13.04 1.20
N GLN A 166 -3.47 13.99 1.23
CA GLN A 166 -3.13 15.41 1.19
C GLN A 166 -2.27 15.82 2.40
N SER A 167 -2.53 15.24 3.57
CA SER A 167 -1.69 15.43 4.76
C SER A 167 -0.30 14.81 4.56
N PHE A 168 -0.20 13.68 3.85
CA PHE A 168 1.07 13.00 3.55
C PHE A 168 1.95 13.78 2.58
N LYS A 169 1.36 14.39 1.54
CA LYS A 169 2.06 15.26 0.59
C LYS A 169 2.73 16.48 1.21
N SER A 170 2.30 16.91 2.39
CA SER A 170 2.94 18.02 3.10
C SER A 170 4.19 17.61 3.88
N PHE A 171 4.50 16.31 3.93
CA PHE A 171 5.62 15.77 4.71
C PHE A 171 6.91 15.74 3.88
N THR A 172 7.71 16.81 3.94
CA THR A 172 8.99 16.91 3.24
C THR A 172 10.18 16.66 4.18
N VAL A 173 11.12 15.81 3.76
CA VAL A 173 12.41 15.62 4.46
C VAL A 173 13.43 16.60 3.90
N SER A 174 13.90 17.56 4.71
CA SER A 174 14.86 18.56 4.26
C SER A 174 16.26 17.98 4.03
N SER A 175 16.99 18.50 3.04
CA SER A 175 18.39 18.15 2.79
C SER A 175 19.29 18.38 4.00
N ASP A 176 18.98 19.40 4.80
CA ASP A 176 19.73 19.74 6.01
C ASP A 176 19.56 18.66 7.09
N TYR A 177 18.36 18.08 7.21
CA TYR A 177 18.12 16.95 8.12
C TYR A 177 18.92 15.71 7.71
N VAL A 178 18.98 15.39 6.41
CA VAL A 178 19.82 14.31 5.87
C VAL A 178 21.31 14.57 6.17
N GLY A 179 21.77 15.80 5.96
CA GLY A 179 23.14 16.21 6.25
C GLY A 179 23.50 16.10 7.74
N ALA A 180 22.57 16.43 8.64
CA ALA A 180 22.76 16.26 10.08
C ALA A 180 22.93 14.80 10.49
N CYS A 181 22.14 13.89 9.89
CA CYS A 181 22.24 12.46 10.15
C CYS A 181 23.55 11.84 9.65
N ILE A 182 24.07 12.29 8.50
CA ILE A 182 25.40 11.91 8.01
C ILE A 182 26.48 12.37 8.99
N LYS A 183 26.41 13.62 9.45
CA LYS A 183 27.39 14.20 10.38
C LYS A 183 27.39 13.49 11.74
N ALA A 184 26.25 12.96 12.17
CA ALA A 184 26.12 12.14 13.37
C ALA A 184 26.68 10.70 13.21
N GLN A 185 27.36 10.39 12.11
CA GLN A 185 27.85 9.05 11.75
C GLN A 185 26.77 7.97 11.64
N ASN A 186 25.49 8.37 11.52
CA ASN A 186 24.39 7.45 11.27
C ASN A 186 24.30 7.13 9.77
N ASN A 187 25.34 6.49 9.21
CA ASN A 187 25.43 6.20 7.77
C ASN A 187 24.29 5.31 7.25
N ALA A 188 23.81 4.36 8.06
CA ALA A 188 22.60 3.58 7.75
C ALA A 188 21.36 4.48 7.66
N ALA A 189 21.23 5.45 8.57
CA ALA A 189 20.16 6.44 8.53
C ALA A 189 20.29 7.43 7.39
N ALA A 190 21.50 7.85 7.02
CA ALA A 190 21.73 8.65 5.83
C ALA A 190 21.33 7.89 4.57
N GLY A 191 21.58 6.58 4.51
CA GLY A 191 21.07 5.70 3.46
C GLY A 191 19.53 5.66 3.44
N ALA A 192 18.89 5.44 4.59
CA ALA A 192 17.44 5.42 4.75
C ALA A 192 16.77 6.79 4.46
N LEU A 193 17.45 7.91 4.76
CA LEU A 193 16.97 9.27 4.51
C LEU A 193 17.25 9.76 3.09
N LYS A 194 18.31 9.27 2.44
CA LYS A 194 18.50 9.40 0.99
C LYS A 194 17.44 8.60 0.24
N ALA A 195 17.03 7.47 0.83
CA ALA A 195 15.81 6.77 0.49
C ALA A 195 14.54 7.54 0.96
N GLY A 196 14.62 8.53 1.85
CA GLY A 196 13.55 9.47 2.17
C GLY A 196 13.16 10.43 1.04
N LYS A 197 13.97 10.60 -0.02
CA LYS A 197 13.47 11.13 -1.32
C LYS A 197 12.39 10.22 -1.92
N ILE A 198 12.39 8.94 -1.56
CA ILE A 198 11.34 7.98 -1.87
C ILE A 198 10.10 8.25 -1.02
N LEU A 199 10.09 9.11 0.02
CA LEU A 199 8.83 9.45 0.70
C LEU A 199 7.91 10.28 -0.19
N ASP A 200 8.45 11.32 -0.83
CA ASP A 200 7.73 12.09 -1.86
C ASP A 200 7.28 11.14 -2.98
N GLN A 201 8.19 10.30 -3.49
CA GLN A 201 7.86 9.30 -4.51
C GLN A 201 6.87 8.22 -4.02
N SER A 202 6.89 7.85 -2.74
CA SER A 202 5.99 6.86 -2.16
C SER A 202 4.62 7.44 -1.94
N SER A 203 4.51 8.73 -1.60
CA SER A 203 3.25 9.45 -1.58
C SER A 203 2.66 9.51 -2.99
N ASP A 204 3.49 9.79 -4.00
CA ASP A 204 3.07 9.82 -5.40
C ASP A 204 2.69 8.41 -5.89
N ILE A 205 3.43 7.36 -5.53
CA ILE A 205 3.10 5.96 -5.84
C ILE A 205 1.82 5.51 -5.13
N ILE A 206 1.65 5.82 -3.84
CA ILE A 206 0.43 5.48 -3.10
C ILE A 206 -0.76 6.23 -3.72
N MET A 207 -0.56 7.48 -4.15
CA MET A 207 -1.58 8.28 -4.81
C MET A 207 -1.94 7.74 -6.20
N GLU A 208 -0.95 7.45 -7.04
CA GLU A 208 -1.15 6.87 -8.38
C GLU A 208 -1.89 5.53 -8.30
N VAL A 209 -1.51 4.65 -7.36
CA VAL A 209 -2.22 3.38 -7.20
C VAL A 209 -3.62 3.57 -6.63
N TRP A 210 -3.82 4.55 -5.74
CA TRP A 210 -5.14 4.87 -5.24
C TRP A 210 -6.05 5.47 -6.35
N GLU A 211 -5.53 6.36 -7.19
CA GLU A 211 -6.21 6.93 -8.36
C GLU A 211 -6.56 5.81 -9.36
N ASN A 212 -5.59 4.98 -9.74
CA ASN A 212 -5.83 3.82 -10.62
C ASN A 212 -6.85 2.83 -10.06
N LYS A 213 -6.86 2.63 -8.73
CA LYS A 213 -7.84 1.78 -8.05
C LYS A 213 -9.23 2.42 -8.06
N LEU A 214 -9.35 3.72 -7.79
CA LEU A 214 -10.63 4.41 -7.91
C LEU A 214 -11.17 4.30 -9.34
N GLU A 215 -10.34 4.49 -10.35
CA GLU A 215 -10.74 4.31 -11.75
C GLU A 215 -11.21 2.87 -12.02
N SER A 216 -10.51 1.87 -11.47
CA SER A 216 -10.91 0.46 -11.58
C SER A 216 -12.22 0.15 -10.85
N GLU A 217 -12.42 0.66 -9.64
CA GLU A 217 -13.65 0.46 -8.86
C GLU A 217 -14.84 1.20 -9.50
N GLN A 218 -14.64 2.42 -10.01
CA GLN A 218 -15.63 3.15 -10.80
C GLN A 218 -16.00 2.37 -12.05
N ARG A 219 -15.01 1.86 -12.81
CA ARG A 219 -15.25 0.99 -13.96
C ARG A 219 -16.11 -0.22 -13.62
N MET A 220 -15.79 -0.91 -12.52
CA MET A 220 -16.55 -2.08 -12.09
C MET A 220 -17.97 -1.72 -11.65
N SER A 221 -18.15 -0.57 -10.99
CA SER A 221 -19.47 -0.05 -10.61
C SER A 221 -20.33 0.26 -11.85
N GLU A 222 -19.76 0.92 -12.86
CA GLU A 222 -20.45 1.21 -14.13
C GLU A 222 -20.84 -0.08 -14.86
N LYS A 223 -19.91 -1.05 -14.97
CA LYS A 223 -20.20 -2.39 -15.53
C LYS A 223 -21.36 -3.10 -14.81
N GLN A 224 -21.43 -3.00 -13.48
CA GLN A 224 -22.51 -3.60 -12.69
C GLN A 224 -23.84 -2.86 -12.87
N SER A 225 -23.81 -1.53 -12.94
CA SER A 225 -24.99 -0.70 -13.21
C SER A 225 -25.58 -1.03 -14.57
N ASP A 226 -24.76 -1.06 -15.62
CA ASP A 226 -25.18 -1.42 -16.97
C ASP A 226 -25.79 -2.82 -17.01
N ALA A 227 -25.16 -3.80 -16.37
CA ALA A 227 -25.68 -5.16 -16.29
C ALA A 227 -27.02 -5.24 -15.53
N MET A 228 -27.20 -4.45 -14.46
CA MET A 228 -28.48 -4.36 -13.73
C MET A 228 -29.58 -3.70 -14.58
N LEU A 229 -29.21 -2.73 -15.43
CA LEU A 229 -30.13 -2.05 -16.36
C LEU A 229 -30.34 -2.83 -17.66
N GLY A 230 -29.58 -3.91 -17.90
CA GLY A 230 -29.70 -4.76 -19.07
C GLY A 230 -29.02 -4.21 -20.32
N TYR A 231 -27.93 -3.45 -20.16
CA TYR A 231 -27.18 -2.83 -21.25
C TYR A 231 -25.72 -3.27 -21.29
N SER A 232 -25.11 -3.10 -22.47
CA SER A 232 -23.68 -3.15 -22.78
C SER A 232 -23.27 -1.83 -23.45
N ARG A 233 -21.96 -1.58 -23.63
CA ARG A 233 -21.45 -0.38 -24.29
C ARG A 233 -20.46 -0.70 -25.43
N LEU A 234 -20.47 0.12 -26.49
CA LEU A 234 -19.47 0.11 -27.58
C LEU A 234 -18.79 1.47 -27.69
N TYR A 235 -17.50 1.48 -28.02
CA TYR A 235 -16.69 2.69 -28.15
C TYR A 235 -16.45 3.05 -29.62
N ASN A 236 -16.62 4.33 -29.97
CA ASN A 236 -16.29 4.89 -31.27
C ASN A 236 -14.92 5.58 -31.25
N PRO A 237 -13.85 4.97 -31.81
CA PRO A 237 -12.52 5.56 -31.80
C PRO A 237 -12.36 6.78 -32.70
N GLN A 238 -13.30 7.06 -33.62
CA GLN A 238 -13.22 8.21 -34.53
C GLN A 238 -13.80 9.49 -33.91
N THR A 239 -14.83 9.33 -33.07
CA THR A 239 -15.54 10.47 -32.45
C THR A 239 -15.30 10.58 -30.94
N ASP A 240 -14.63 9.59 -30.32
CA ASP A 240 -14.47 9.46 -28.86
C ASP A 240 -15.83 9.34 -28.14
N GLU A 241 -16.83 8.76 -28.80
CA GLU A 241 -18.18 8.56 -28.26
C GLU A 241 -18.39 7.13 -27.73
N VAL A 242 -19.32 6.98 -26.79
CA VAL A 242 -19.73 5.69 -26.22
C VAL A 242 -21.21 5.50 -26.48
N TYR A 243 -21.61 4.31 -26.96
CA TYR A 243 -22.99 3.97 -27.23
C TYR A 243 -23.49 2.87 -26.29
N GLU A 244 -24.61 3.10 -25.60
CA GLU A 244 -25.35 2.04 -24.89
C GLU A 244 -26.13 1.17 -25.89
N ILE A 245 -26.07 -0.13 -25.71
CA ILE A 245 -26.72 -1.13 -26.57
C ILE A 245 -27.19 -2.32 -25.74
N THR A 246 -27.98 -3.22 -26.31
CA THR A 246 -28.34 -4.47 -25.61
C THR A 246 -27.20 -5.49 -25.71
N PRO A 247 -27.09 -6.43 -24.75
CA PRO A 247 -26.11 -7.53 -24.83
C PRO A 247 -26.24 -8.36 -26.12
N GLU A 248 -27.47 -8.61 -26.58
CA GLU A 248 -27.72 -9.36 -27.82
C GLU A 248 -27.22 -8.59 -29.04
N PHE A 249 -27.37 -7.26 -29.06
CA PHE A 249 -26.80 -6.43 -30.12
C PHE A 249 -25.28 -6.45 -30.08
N TYR A 250 -24.66 -6.41 -28.90
CA TYR A 250 -23.20 -6.48 -28.76
C TYR A 250 -22.66 -7.78 -29.38
N GLU A 251 -23.27 -8.93 -29.03
CA GLU A 251 -22.89 -10.23 -29.58
C GLU A 251 -23.11 -10.31 -31.09
N TYR A 252 -24.22 -9.77 -31.60
CA TYR A 252 -24.50 -9.72 -33.03
C TYR A 252 -23.44 -8.88 -33.77
N TYR A 253 -23.20 -7.65 -33.27
CA TYR A 253 -22.28 -6.69 -33.87
C TYR A 253 -20.84 -7.21 -33.89
N GLN A 254 -20.36 -7.90 -32.84
CA GLN A 254 -19.02 -8.50 -32.83
C GLN A 254 -18.78 -9.50 -33.98
N ASN A 255 -19.83 -10.14 -34.47
CA ASN A 255 -19.75 -11.15 -35.54
C ASN A 255 -20.15 -10.62 -36.93
N HIS A 256 -20.88 -9.50 -36.99
CA HIS A 256 -21.48 -8.95 -38.21
C HIS A 256 -21.19 -7.45 -38.39
N ASN A 257 -20.10 -6.94 -37.80
CA ASN A 257 -19.78 -5.50 -37.82
C ASN A 257 -19.74 -4.91 -39.24
N ASN A 258 -19.34 -5.69 -40.23
CA ASN A 258 -19.27 -5.33 -41.65
C ASN A 258 -20.64 -5.02 -42.29
N GLU A 259 -21.74 -5.36 -41.64
CA GLU A 259 -23.11 -5.02 -42.08
C GLU A 259 -23.55 -3.60 -41.67
N PHE A 260 -22.78 -2.93 -40.82
CA PHE A 260 -23.11 -1.61 -40.27
C PHE A 260 -22.23 -0.50 -40.88
N GLU A 261 -22.74 0.73 -40.92
CA GLU A 261 -21.95 1.90 -41.34
C GLU A 261 -20.81 2.18 -40.36
N LEU A 262 -21.08 1.98 -39.08
CA LEU A 262 -20.10 2.09 -37.99
C LEU A 262 -19.42 0.74 -37.74
N ASN A 263 -18.77 0.13 -38.74
CA ASN A 263 -18.16 -1.21 -38.62
C ASN A 263 -16.84 -1.28 -37.82
N TYR A 264 -16.45 -0.17 -37.18
CA TYR A 264 -15.18 0.00 -36.49
C TYR A 264 -15.35 0.31 -35.00
N LEU A 265 -16.56 0.19 -34.45
CA LEU A 265 -16.78 0.28 -33.01
C LEU A 265 -16.03 -0.84 -32.30
N GLN A 266 -15.51 -0.52 -31.13
CA GLN A 266 -14.63 -1.39 -30.34
C GLN A 266 -15.29 -1.73 -29.00
N GLU A 267 -14.80 -2.80 -28.39
CA GLU A 267 -15.04 -3.04 -26.97
C GLU A 267 -14.57 -1.83 -26.15
N MET A 268 -15.29 -1.54 -25.07
CA MET A 268 -15.02 -0.40 -24.20
C MET A 268 -13.59 -0.42 -23.65
N PRO A 269 -12.76 0.59 -23.99
CA PRO A 269 -11.47 0.77 -23.37
C PRO A 269 -11.60 1.01 -21.86
N ASP A 270 -10.65 0.48 -21.12
CA ASP A 270 -10.63 0.51 -19.67
C ASP A 270 -10.64 1.93 -19.07
N ASP A 271 -10.02 2.90 -19.74
CA ASP A 271 -9.93 4.31 -19.37
C ASP A 271 -11.16 5.16 -19.78
N LYS A 272 -12.10 4.58 -20.55
CA LYS A 272 -13.25 5.32 -21.12
C LYS A 272 -14.58 5.03 -20.42
N TRP A 273 -14.57 4.24 -19.35
CA TRP A 273 -15.80 3.86 -18.62
C TRP A 273 -16.50 5.01 -17.90
N SER A 274 -15.83 6.15 -17.72
CA SER A 274 -16.41 7.39 -17.16
C SER A 274 -17.24 8.20 -18.16
N TYR A 275 -17.22 7.84 -19.45
CA TYR A 275 -17.93 8.57 -20.49
C TYR A 275 -19.43 8.28 -20.43
N ALA A 276 -20.24 9.32 -20.55
CA ALA A 276 -21.69 9.19 -20.60
C ALA A 276 -22.12 8.51 -21.92
N PRO A 277 -22.87 7.40 -21.86
CA PRO A 277 -23.29 6.69 -23.07
C PRO A 277 -24.41 7.44 -23.80
N LEU A 278 -24.37 7.39 -25.14
CA LEU A 278 -25.42 7.82 -26.05
C LEU A 278 -26.31 6.63 -26.43
N ASN A 279 -27.59 6.85 -26.70
CA ASN A 279 -28.51 5.78 -27.05
C ASN A 279 -28.17 5.13 -28.40
N GLY A 280 -27.56 3.93 -28.39
CA GLY A 280 -27.01 3.30 -29.60
C GLY A 280 -28.02 3.06 -30.71
N ALA A 281 -29.30 2.86 -30.39
CA ALA A 281 -30.36 2.67 -31.39
C ALA A 281 -30.61 3.91 -32.26
N GLN A 282 -30.16 5.10 -31.84
CA GLN A 282 -30.28 6.34 -32.62
C GLN A 282 -29.10 6.58 -33.57
N TYR A 283 -27.93 6.00 -33.25
CA TYR A 283 -26.66 6.33 -33.90
C TYR A 283 -26.06 5.18 -34.71
N ILE A 284 -26.31 3.93 -34.33
CA ILE A 284 -25.78 2.75 -35.02
C ILE A 284 -26.80 2.31 -36.08
N LYS A 285 -26.44 2.45 -37.35
CA LYS A 285 -27.26 2.13 -38.53
C LYS A 285 -26.57 1.12 -39.44
#